data_AF-A0A535ALX8-F1
#
_entry.id   AF-A0A535ALX8-F1
#
_cell.length_a   1.000
_cell.length_b   1.000
_cell.length_c   1.000
_cell.angle_alpha   90.00
_cell.angle_beta   90.00
_cell.angle_gamma   90.00
#
_symmetry.space_group_name_H-M   'P 1'
#
loop_
_entity.id
_entity.type
_entity.pdbx_description
1 polymer ?
#
loop_
_entity_poly.entity_id
_entity_poly.type
_entity_poly.pdbx_seq_one_letter_code
_entity_poly.pdbx_strand_id
1 'polypeptide(L)'
;MTRLDTRSAFQYGLAIFTLTALLGLANATQLFGPLNRDALLTHLHSGTLGWITMGVIGLSLWVFGGRDMNMAVRISALATAAYVLAFWSGNFQARAVFGVIMLGVIYFWWWFVVSPGFKDGFASYDDVKLMIGFGLTTLVLGSTIGVIVQVILGTGNSIPATTDLVGAHASAQTGGYLVLVSAGFIEWQLRGGGRRTNLGLTQIGLLFAGGFILAFSVLLAQQLGPEAAQALPGVATLLTLIGTILVAVRNGRAAMAVSWTAGPKRHIAIAIPWLIAAVVFQFFLVQQFIAAQGDVTKVSVGLLHSLDHSYFVGLMTNMLFGSILLFLGARMAQWPWADNVIFWGLNVGAAAFVAVLLIVGSGEGKAAFTHPVAFVAPIMGLSALLGVATFLMRLQGAQATAPAVAHAR
;
A
#
# COMPACT_ATOMS: atom_id res chain seq x y z
N MET A 1 1.67 -19.37 -20.59
CA MET A 1 0.84 -18.32 -21.23
C MET A 1 1.34 -16.95 -20.80
N THR A 2 1.49 -16.00 -21.72
CA THR A 2 1.99 -14.64 -21.43
C THR A 2 0.95 -13.81 -20.70
N ARG A 3 1.16 -13.53 -19.41
CA ARG A 3 0.32 -12.61 -18.62
C ARG A 3 0.69 -11.16 -18.91
N LEU A 4 0.39 -10.71 -20.13
CA LEU A 4 0.70 -9.35 -20.59
C LEU A 4 0.14 -8.29 -19.63
N ASP A 5 -1.09 -8.49 -19.15
CA ASP A 5 -1.82 -7.55 -18.31
C ASP A 5 -1.12 -7.33 -16.96
N THR A 6 -0.76 -8.43 -16.27
CA THR A 6 0.02 -8.38 -15.01
C THR A 6 1.37 -7.70 -15.22
N ARG A 7 2.06 -8.04 -16.31
CA ARG A 7 3.35 -7.42 -16.67
C ARG A 7 3.20 -5.91 -16.85
N SER A 8 2.22 -5.49 -17.65
CA SER A 8 1.93 -4.07 -17.92
C SER A 8 1.59 -3.32 -16.64
N ALA A 9 0.80 -3.93 -15.73
CA ALA A 9 0.44 -3.30 -14.46
C ALA A 9 1.69 -3.01 -13.61
N PHE A 10 2.63 -3.96 -13.52
CA PHE A 10 3.92 -3.73 -12.86
C PHE A 10 4.77 -2.68 -13.58
N GLN A 11 4.82 -2.69 -14.91
CA GLN A 11 5.60 -1.71 -15.67
C GLN A 11 5.09 -0.28 -15.46
N TYR A 12 3.78 -0.05 -15.59
CA TYR A 12 3.20 1.27 -15.35
C TYR A 12 3.35 1.69 -13.88
N GLY A 13 3.16 0.74 -12.94
CA GLY A 13 3.36 1.01 -11.53
C GLY A 13 4.79 1.46 -11.21
N LEU A 14 5.80 0.74 -11.72
CA LEU A 14 7.20 1.11 -11.55
C LEU A 14 7.53 2.47 -12.21
N ALA A 15 6.97 2.75 -13.38
CA ALA A 15 7.16 4.03 -14.05
C ALA A 15 6.67 5.19 -13.17
N ILE A 16 5.46 5.10 -12.63
CA ILE A 16 4.91 6.13 -11.72
C ILE A 16 5.67 6.14 -10.38
N PHE A 17 6.12 4.98 -9.88
CA PHE A 17 6.92 4.89 -8.66
C PHE A 17 8.21 5.70 -8.72
N THR A 18 8.79 5.88 -9.91
CA THR A 18 9.94 6.76 -10.13
C THR A 18 9.68 8.16 -9.58
N LEU A 19 8.51 8.74 -9.86
CA LEU A 19 8.12 10.06 -9.36
C LEU A 19 8.04 10.07 -7.83
N THR A 20 7.42 9.05 -7.23
CA THR A 20 7.35 8.88 -5.78
C THR A 20 8.74 8.90 -5.15
N ALA A 21 9.66 8.09 -5.66
CA ALA A 21 11.00 7.97 -5.10
C ALA A 21 11.80 9.28 -5.23
N LEU A 22 11.69 9.97 -6.38
CA LEU A 22 12.37 11.25 -6.61
C LEU A 22 11.84 12.35 -5.68
N LEU A 23 10.52 12.48 -5.53
CA LEU A 23 9.93 13.47 -4.61
C LEU A 23 10.25 13.15 -3.16
N GLY A 24 10.29 11.86 -2.79
CA GLY A 24 10.68 11.43 -1.45
C GLY A 24 12.14 11.80 -1.13
N LEU A 25 13.05 11.60 -2.08
CA LEU A 25 14.46 12.01 -1.94
C LEU A 25 14.62 13.53 -1.84
N ALA A 26 13.93 14.28 -2.70
CA ALA A 26 13.93 15.73 -2.67
C ALA A 26 13.43 16.26 -1.31
N ASN A 27 12.32 15.70 -0.80
CA ASN A 27 11.75 16.08 0.49
C ASN A 27 12.67 15.69 1.67
N ALA A 28 13.24 14.49 1.66
CA ALA A 28 14.05 14.04 2.79
C ALA A 28 15.39 14.78 2.89
N THR A 29 15.99 15.11 1.75
CA THR A 29 17.27 15.85 1.70
C THR A 29 17.10 17.35 1.87
N GLN A 30 15.89 17.88 1.60
CA GLN A 30 15.58 19.31 1.55
C GLN A 30 16.50 20.07 0.57
N LEU A 31 17.05 19.37 -0.45
CA LEU A 31 18.02 19.91 -1.40
C LEU A 31 17.47 21.11 -2.19
N PHE A 32 16.16 21.09 -2.47
CA PHE A 32 15.45 22.18 -3.16
C PHE A 32 14.58 23.01 -2.22
N GLY A 33 14.83 22.92 -0.91
CA GLY A 33 13.98 23.47 0.14
C GLY A 33 12.71 22.65 0.40
N PRO A 34 11.81 23.14 1.27
CA PRO A 34 10.57 22.46 1.62
C PRO A 34 9.65 22.33 0.41
N LEU A 35 9.20 21.10 0.15
CA LEU A 35 8.17 20.86 -0.85
C LEU A 35 6.84 21.41 -0.36
N ASN A 36 6.08 22.03 -1.27
CA ASN A 36 4.73 22.47 -0.96
C ASN A 36 3.78 21.28 -0.74
N ARG A 37 2.61 21.55 -0.17
CA ARG A 37 1.62 20.52 0.15
C ARG A 37 1.21 19.70 -1.07
N ASP A 38 1.13 20.32 -2.24
CA ASP A 38 0.69 19.67 -3.47
C ASP A 38 1.72 18.67 -4.00
N ALA A 39 3.00 18.98 -3.89
CA ALA A 39 4.10 18.06 -4.19
C ALA A 39 4.15 16.90 -3.19
N LEU A 40 3.90 17.15 -1.89
CA LEU A 40 3.81 16.09 -0.88
C LEU A 40 2.62 15.16 -1.13
N LEU A 41 1.45 15.71 -1.49
CA LEU A 41 0.29 14.92 -1.87
C LEU A 41 0.54 14.16 -3.18
N THR A 42 1.29 14.74 -4.12
CA THR A 42 1.70 14.05 -5.35
C THR A 42 2.57 12.84 -5.01
N HIS A 43 3.59 13.00 -4.17
CA HIS A 43 4.44 11.91 -3.67
C HIS A 43 3.59 10.78 -3.05
N LEU A 44 2.66 11.13 -2.15
CA LEU A 44 1.79 10.17 -1.50
C LEU A 44 0.91 9.41 -2.52
N HIS A 45 0.22 10.13 -3.41
CA HIS A 45 -0.74 9.51 -4.34
C HIS A 45 -0.04 8.77 -5.49
N SER A 46 1.12 9.22 -5.95
CA SER A 46 1.93 8.45 -6.92
C SER A 46 2.45 7.15 -6.31
N GLY A 47 2.74 7.13 -5.01
CA GLY A 47 3.09 5.92 -4.28
C GLY A 47 1.89 4.98 -4.08
N THR A 48 0.80 5.50 -3.51
CA THR A 48 -0.34 4.67 -3.14
C THR A 48 -1.14 4.21 -4.35
N LEU A 49 -1.55 5.12 -5.25
CA LEU A 49 -2.34 4.76 -6.43
C LEU A 49 -1.44 4.27 -7.57
N GLY A 50 -0.40 5.05 -7.87
CA GLY A 50 0.51 4.81 -8.98
C GLY A 50 1.27 3.50 -8.84
N TRP A 51 1.99 3.34 -7.73
CA TRP A 51 2.80 2.15 -7.51
C TRP A 51 1.99 1.00 -6.91
N ILE A 52 1.38 1.24 -5.74
CA ILE A 52 0.80 0.15 -4.95
C ILE A 52 -0.50 -0.38 -5.56
N THR A 53 -1.47 0.49 -5.86
CA THR A 53 -2.75 0.03 -6.42
C THR A 53 -2.57 -0.60 -7.80
N MET A 54 -1.70 -0.08 -8.67
CA MET A 54 -1.33 -0.76 -9.92
C MET A 54 -0.69 -2.13 -9.69
N GLY A 55 0.18 -2.26 -8.69
CA GLY A 55 0.72 -3.55 -8.26
C GLY A 55 -0.36 -4.52 -7.80
N VAL A 56 -1.30 -4.05 -6.97
CA VAL A 56 -2.46 -4.83 -6.51
C VAL A 56 -3.36 -5.24 -7.68
N ILE A 57 -3.59 -4.38 -8.67
CA ILE A 57 -4.30 -4.73 -9.91
C ILE A 57 -3.60 -5.90 -10.62
N GLY A 58 -2.27 -5.79 -10.81
CA GLY A 58 -1.47 -6.84 -11.43
C GLY A 58 -1.54 -8.18 -10.70
N LEU A 59 -1.51 -8.14 -9.36
CA LEU A 59 -1.61 -9.32 -8.51
C LEU A 59 -3.03 -9.90 -8.46
N SER A 60 -4.07 -9.07 -8.45
CA SER A 60 -5.47 -9.50 -8.53
C SER A 60 -5.74 -10.20 -9.86
N LEU A 61 -5.27 -9.63 -10.98
CA LEU A 61 -5.29 -10.32 -12.28
C LEU A 61 -4.58 -11.67 -12.20
N TRP A 62 -3.46 -11.74 -11.47
CA TRP A 62 -2.73 -12.98 -11.32
C TRP A 62 -3.57 -14.04 -10.58
N VAL A 63 -4.03 -13.71 -9.37
CA VAL A 63 -4.76 -14.60 -8.45
C VAL A 63 -6.12 -15.02 -9.02
N PHE A 64 -6.85 -14.10 -9.62
CA PHE A 64 -8.19 -14.37 -10.16
C PHE A 64 -8.17 -14.87 -11.60
N GLY A 65 -6.99 -15.05 -12.21
CA GLY A 65 -6.85 -15.63 -13.54
C GLY A 65 -7.38 -14.75 -14.67
N GLY A 66 -7.28 -13.42 -14.51
CA GLY A 66 -7.68 -12.46 -15.54
C GLY A 66 -6.91 -12.63 -16.85
N ARG A 67 -7.60 -12.41 -17.97
CA ARG A 67 -7.07 -12.52 -19.33
C ARG A 67 -7.61 -11.38 -20.19
N ASP A 68 -6.82 -10.93 -21.15
CA ASP A 68 -7.18 -9.91 -22.15
C ASP A 68 -7.58 -8.56 -21.53
N MET A 69 -7.04 -8.23 -20.35
CA MET A 69 -7.33 -7.02 -19.57
C MET A 69 -6.30 -5.90 -19.79
N ASN A 70 -5.37 -6.03 -20.73
CA ASN A 70 -4.28 -5.06 -20.93
C ASN A 70 -4.79 -3.65 -21.21
N MET A 71 -5.90 -3.52 -21.94
CA MET A 71 -6.51 -2.21 -22.21
C MET A 71 -7.04 -1.58 -20.92
N ALA A 72 -7.74 -2.35 -20.08
CA ALA A 72 -8.21 -1.87 -18.79
C ALA A 72 -7.03 -1.44 -17.89
N VAL A 73 -5.94 -2.21 -17.88
CA VAL A 73 -4.69 -1.86 -17.18
C VAL A 73 -4.09 -0.55 -17.71
N ARG A 74 -4.04 -0.35 -19.03
CA ARG A 74 -3.57 0.90 -19.65
C ARG A 74 -4.42 2.10 -19.27
N ILE A 75 -5.73 1.96 -19.35
CA ILE A 75 -6.68 3.02 -18.94
C ILE A 75 -6.48 3.35 -17.45
N SER A 76 -6.28 2.33 -16.61
CA SER A 76 -6.01 2.51 -15.18
C SER A 76 -4.71 3.28 -14.93
N ALA A 77 -3.65 2.98 -15.68
CA ALA A 77 -2.39 3.70 -15.60
C ALA A 77 -2.54 5.17 -16.03
N LEU A 78 -3.27 5.43 -17.13
CA LEU A 78 -3.51 6.79 -17.62
C LEU A 78 -4.37 7.61 -16.65
N ALA A 79 -5.44 7.03 -16.11
CA ALA A 79 -6.28 7.66 -15.09
C ALA A 79 -5.47 7.99 -13.83
N THR A 80 -4.66 7.04 -13.37
CA THR A 80 -3.78 7.25 -12.21
C THR A 80 -2.77 8.38 -12.47
N ALA A 81 -2.09 8.37 -13.63
CA ALA A 81 -1.13 9.41 -13.98
C ALA A 81 -1.79 10.80 -14.07
N ALA A 82 -2.96 10.89 -14.70
CA ALA A 82 -3.71 12.14 -14.80
C ALA A 82 -4.11 12.67 -13.41
N TYR A 83 -4.56 11.79 -12.50
CA TYR A 83 -4.92 12.20 -11.15
C TYR A 83 -3.72 12.63 -10.31
N VAL A 84 -2.58 11.95 -10.44
CA VAL A 84 -1.32 12.35 -9.80
C VAL A 84 -0.86 13.72 -10.30
N LEU A 85 -0.94 13.98 -11.61
CA LEU A 85 -0.62 15.28 -12.18
C LEU A 85 -1.62 16.38 -11.75
N ALA A 86 -2.88 16.02 -11.51
CA ALA A 86 -3.85 16.95 -10.93
C ALA A 86 -3.46 17.39 -9.51
N PHE A 87 -2.92 16.49 -8.68
CA PHE A 87 -2.31 16.90 -7.41
C PHE A 87 -1.15 17.86 -7.63
N TRP A 88 -0.21 17.50 -8.50
CA TRP A 88 0.96 18.33 -8.78
C TRP A 88 0.60 19.75 -9.22
N SER A 89 -0.46 19.89 -10.02
CA SER A 89 -0.90 21.18 -10.56
C SER A 89 -1.45 22.17 -9.52
N GLY A 90 -1.79 21.72 -8.32
CA GLY A 90 -2.51 22.55 -7.33
C GLY A 90 -3.98 22.81 -7.67
N ASN A 91 -4.49 22.35 -8.82
CA ASN A 91 -5.83 22.67 -9.28
C ASN A 91 -6.90 21.74 -8.66
N PHE A 92 -7.75 22.29 -7.79
CA PHE A 92 -8.79 21.52 -7.10
C PHE A 92 -9.86 20.96 -8.04
N GLN A 93 -10.25 21.68 -9.09
CA GLN A 93 -11.22 21.19 -10.08
C GLN A 93 -10.68 19.99 -10.84
N ALA A 94 -9.41 20.03 -11.25
CA ALA A 94 -8.73 18.91 -11.88
C ALA A 94 -8.68 17.70 -10.93
N ARG A 95 -8.35 17.91 -9.65
CA ARG A 95 -8.37 16.82 -8.65
C ARG A 95 -9.75 16.20 -8.49
N ALA A 96 -10.80 17.01 -8.46
CA ALA A 96 -12.17 16.51 -8.38
C ALA A 96 -12.52 15.64 -9.60
N VAL A 97 -12.28 16.14 -10.82
CA VAL A 97 -12.60 15.43 -12.07
C VAL A 97 -11.81 14.13 -12.20
N PHE A 98 -10.48 14.20 -12.07
CA PHE A 98 -9.65 13.01 -12.21
C PHE A 98 -9.77 12.06 -11.01
N GLY A 99 -10.15 12.57 -9.83
CA GLY A 99 -10.51 11.76 -8.67
C GLY A 99 -11.73 10.90 -8.93
N VAL A 100 -12.80 11.45 -9.53
CA VAL A 100 -14.00 10.69 -9.93
C VAL A 100 -13.66 9.63 -10.99
N ILE A 101 -12.83 9.97 -11.98
CA ILE A 101 -12.36 9.00 -12.98
C ILE A 101 -11.58 7.86 -12.32
N MET A 102 -10.67 8.19 -11.40
CA MET A 102 -9.89 7.20 -10.66
C MET A 102 -10.78 6.33 -9.76
N LEU A 103 -11.83 6.90 -9.15
CA LEU A 103 -12.81 6.14 -8.39
C LEU A 103 -13.50 5.10 -9.28
N GLY A 104 -13.88 5.47 -10.51
CA GLY A 104 -14.42 4.54 -11.50
C GLY A 104 -13.47 3.37 -11.79
N VAL A 105 -12.17 3.63 -11.90
CA VAL A 105 -11.13 2.59 -12.05
C VAL A 105 -11.08 1.67 -10.83
N ILE A 106 -11.11 2.24 -9.62
CA ILE A 106 -11.10 1.46 -8.37
C ILE A 106 -12.34 0.57 -8.27
N TYR A 107 -13.53 1.10 -8.57
CA TYR A 107 -14.77 0.33 -8.63
C TYR A 107 -14.71 -0.79 -9.67
N PHE A 108 -14.15 -0.53 -10.85
CA PHE A 108 -13.98 -1.56 -11.88
C PHE A 108 -13.14 -2.74 -11.38
N TRP A 109 -12.01 -2.48 -10.74
CA TRP A 109 -11.13 -3.55 -10.24
C TRP A 109 -11.67 -4.25 -9.00
N TRP A 110 -12.40 -3.52 -8.13
CA TRP A 110 -13.18 -4.14 -7.08
C TRP A 110 -14.23 -5.09 -7.66
N TRP A 111 -14.99 -4.63 -8.67
CA TRP A 111 -16.01 -5.45 -9.33
C TRP A 111 -15.42 -6.68 -10.02
N PHE A 112 -14.27 -6.54 -10.71
CA PHE A 112 -13.53 -7.66 -11.28
C PHE A 112 -13.24 -8.74 -10.23
N VAL A 113 -12.85 -8.34 -9.01
CA VAL A 113 -12.53 -9.26 -7.93
C VAL A 113 -13.77 -9.86 -7.28
N VAL A 114 -14.86 -9.11 -7.05
CA VAL A 114 -16.02 -9.61 -6.27
C VAL A 114 -17.12 -10.22 -7.12
N SER A 115 -17.23 -9.86 -8.41
CA SER A 115 -18.30 -10.34 -9.28
C SER A 115 -18.34 -11.86 -9.48
N PRO A 116 -17.22 -12.61 -9.53
CA PRO A 116 -17.29 -14.08 -9.51
C PRO A 116 -17.92 -14.60 -8.22
N GLY A 117 -17.67 -13.95 -7.08
CA GLY A 117 -18.26 -14.34 -5.79
C GLY A 117 -19.76 -14.11 -5.72
N PHE A 118 -20.26 -13.06 -6.39
CA PHE A 118 -21.70 -12.84 -6.54
C PHE A 118 -22.38 -13.85 -7.49
N LYS A 119 -21.65 -14.37 -8.49
CA LYS A 119 -22.18 -15.35 -9.46
C LYS A 119 -22.12 -16.78 -8.93
N ASP A 120 -20.96 -17.17 -8.39
CA ASP A 120 -20.62 -18.55 -8.02
C ASP A 120 -20.73 -18.79 -6.50
N GLY A 121 -21.01 -17.73 -5.73
CA GLY A 121 -21.04 -17.72 -4.27
C GLY A 121 -19.65 -17.50 -3.64
N PHE A 122 -19.57 -16.68 -2.59
CA PHE A 122 -18.33 -16.43 -1.84
C PHE A 122 -17.78 -17.66 -1.11
N ALA A 123 -18.54 -18.77 -1.06
CA ALA A 123 -18.04 -20.07 -0.61
C ALA A 123 -16.90 -20.60 -1.51
N SER A 124 -16.89 -20.23 -2.80
CA SER A 124 -15.85 -20.59 -3.76
C SER A 124 -14.50 -19.90 -3.53
N TYR A 125 -14.46 -18.87 -2.66
CA TYR A 125 -13.23 -18.13 -2.38
C TYR A 125 -12.45 -18.80 -1.24
N ASP A 126 -11.15 -18.95 -1.46
CA ASP A 126 -10.19 -19.28 -0.42
C ASP A 126 -9.86 -18.05 0.45
N ASP A 127 -9.06 -18.25 1.50
CA ASP A 127 -8.69 -17.17 2.43
C ASP A 127 -8.02 -16.00 1.68
N VAL A 128 -7.19 -16.29 0.66
CA VAL A 128 -6.47 -15.29 -0.16
C VAL A 128 -7.44 -14.39 -0.94
N LYS A 129 -8.36 -14.99 -1.70
CA LYS A 129 -9.33 -14.24 -2.51
C LYS A 129 -10.27 -13.42 -1.64
N LEU A 130 -10.66 -13.93 -0.47
CA LEU A 130 -11.44 -13.18 0.51
C LEU A 130 -10.66 -11.96 1.04
N MET A 131 -9.40 -12.13 1.44
CA MET A 131 -8.56 -11.01 1.89
C MET A 131 -8.43 -9.91 0.83
N ILE A 132 -8.22 -10.29 -0.43
CA ILE A 132 -8.14 -9.34 -1.55
C ILE A 132 -9.50 -8.64 -1.76
N GLY A 133 -10.60 -9.38 -1.77
CA GLY A 133 -11.94 -8.83 -1.94
C GLY A 133 -12.34 -7.85 -0.84
N PHE A 134 -12.13 -8.22 0.42
CA PHE A 134 -12.38 -7.33 1.57
C PHE A 134 -11.43 -6.13 1.57
N GLY A 135 -10.15 -6.32 1.25
CA GLY A 135 -9.19 -5.22 1.14
C GLY A 135 -9.60 -4.21 0.06
N LEU A 136 -9.99 -4.67 -1.13
CA LEU A 136 -10.49 -3.80 -2.20
C LEU A 136 -11.84 -3.16 -1.86
N THR A 137 -12.67 -3.82 -1.05
CA THR A 137 -13.91 -3.22 -0.55
C THR A 137 -13.60 -2.03 0.36
N THR A 138 -12.61 -2.17 1.25
CA THR A 138 -12.14 -1.03 2.06
C THR A 138 -11.49 0.05 1.21
N LEU A 139 -10.74 -0.31 0.15
CA LEU A 139 -10.20 0.66 -0.82
C LEU A 139 -11.32 1.48 -1.45
N VAL A 140 -12.41 0.84 -1.91
CA VAL A 140 -13.57 1.53 -2.48
C VAL A 140 -14.16 2.51 -1.47
N LEU A 141 -14.45 2.05 -0.25
CA LEU A 141 -15.04 2.89 0.80
C LEU A 141 -14.16 4.11 1.11
N GLY A 142 -12.87 3.88 1.36
CA GLY A 142 -11.92 4.95 1.62
C GLY A 142 -11.78 5.90 0.42
N SER A 143 -11.71 5.38 -0.81
CA SER A 143 -11.54 6.20 -2.01
C SER A 143 -12.76 7.06 -2.30
N THR A 144 -13.97 6.56 -2.05
CA THR A 144 -15.19 7.35 -2.14
C THR A 144 -15.13 8.55 -1.20
N ILE A 145 -14.72 8.36 0.06
CA ILE A 145 -14.52 9.47 1.03
C ILE A 145 -13.46 10.45 0.53
N GLY A 146 -12.32 9.95 0.06
CA GLY A 146 -11.23 10.78 -0.46
C GLY A 146 -11.62 11.63 -1.68
N VAL A 147 -12.45 11.08 -2.58
CA VAL A 147 -12.96 11.80 -3.75
C VAL A 147 -14.04 12.79 -3.37
N ILE A 148 -14.90 12.49 -2.38
CA ILE A 148 -15.82 13.48 -1.80
C ILE A 148 -15.05 14.70 -1.32
N VAL A 149 -13.92 14.52 -0.62
CA VAL A 149 -13.05 15.64 -0.21
C VAL A 149 -12.58 16.45 -1.42
N GLN A 150 -12.14 15.81 -2.50
CA GLN A 150 -11.70 16.54 -3.70
C GLN A 150 -12.85 17.30 -4.36
N VAL A 151 -14.07 16.74 -4.41
CA VAL A 151 -15.25 17.39 -4.99
C VAL A 151 -15.67 18.61 -4.16
N ILE A 152 -15.65 18.52 -2.83
CA ILE A 152 -15.90 19.65 -1.94
C ILE A 152 -14.93 20.79 -2.24
N LEU A 153 -13.63 20.49 -2.27
CA LEU A 153 -12.61 21.51 -2.56
C LEU A 153 -12.73 22.06 -3.99
N GLY A 154 -12.99 21.21 -4.98
CA GLY A 154 -13.13 21.60 -6.39
C GLY A 154 -14.34 22.48 -6.67
N THR A 155 -15.39 22.37 -5.84
CA THR A 155 -16.58 23.23 -5.90
C THR A 155 -16.44 24.53 -5.10
N GLY A 156 -15.25 24.80 -4.55
CA GLY A 156 -14.96 26.00 -3.77
C GLY A 156 -15.47 25.96 -2.33
N ASN A 157 -15.90 24.78 -1.85
CA ASN A 157 -16.40 24.60 -0.50
C ASN A 157 -15.27 24.21 0.48
N SER A 158 -15.42 24.61 1.74
CA SER A 158 -14.54 24.15 2.82
C SER A 158 -14.91 22.73 3.26
N ILE A 159 -13.90 21.93 3.63
CA ILE A 159 -14.13 20.62 4.26
C ILE A 159 -14.92 20.83 5.56
N PRO A 160 -16.02 20.09 5.80
CA PRO A 160 -16.77 20.20 7.05
C PRO A 160 -15.88 19.98 8.28
N ALA A 161 -15.88 20.94 9.21
CA ALA A 161 -15.12 20.82 10.45
C ALA A 161 -15.68 19.73 11.39
N THR A 162 -16.92 19.29 11.15
CA THR A 162 -17.64 18.32 11.97
C THR A 162 -17.29 16.86 11.66
N THR A 163 -16.52 16.61 10.60
CA THR A 163 -16.30 15.26 10.10
C THR A 163 -14.88 15.14 9.59
N ASP A 164 -14.08 14.26 10.20
CA ASP A 164 -12.70 14.02 9.75
C ASP A 164 -12.69 13.09 8.53
N LEU A 165 -13.09 13.64 7.37
CA LEU A 165 -13.10 12.93 6.11
C LEU A 165 -11.70 12.48 5.68
N VAL A 166 -10.67 13.28 5.98
CA VAL A 166 -9.29 12.98 5.59
C VAL A 166 -8.74 11.84 6.44
N GLY A 167 -8.94 11.88 7.76
CA GLY A 167 -8.55 10.80 8.66
C GLY A 167 -9.33 9.52 8.41
N ALA A 168 -10.63 9.59 8.12
CA ALA A 168 -11.44 8.43 7.75
C ALA A 168 -10.98 7.79 6.44
N HIS A 169 -10.69 8.61 5.41
CA HIS A 169 -10.08 8.14 4.18
C HIS A 169 -8.74 7.45 4.45
N ALA A 170 -7.82 8.13 5.13
CA ALA A 170 -6.47 7.63 5.38
C ALA A 170 -6.47 6.32 6.19
N SER A 171 -7.29 6.24 7.23
CA SER A 171 -7.42 5.03 8.06
C SER A 171 -8.04 3.85 7.31
N ALA A 172 -9.00 4.10 6.40
CA ALA A 172 -9.50 3.05 5.50
C ALA A 172 -8.39 2.51 4.58
N GLN A 173 -7.54 3.40 4.03
CA GLN A 173 -6.43 2.99 3.17
C GLN A 173 -5.39 2.16 3.92
N THR A 174 -4.85 2.68 5.03
CA THR A 174 -3.71 2.05 5.72
C THR A 174 -4.14 0.97 6.71
N GLY A 175 -5.18 1.20 7.50
CA GLY A 175 -5.66 0.28 8.53
C GLY A 175 -6.51 -0.88 8.04
N GLY A 176 -7.10 -0.78 6.84
CA GLY A 176 -7.93 -1.83 6.28
C GLY A 176 -7.43 -2.35 4.93
N TYR A 177 -7.41 -1.51 3.89
CA TYR A 177 -7.03 -1.94 2.54
C TYR A 177 -5.64 -2.59 2.51
N LEU A 178 -4.59 -1.85 2.88
CA LEU A 178 -3.20 -2.33 2.77
C LEU A 178 -2.93 -3.56 3.64
N VAL A 179 -3.43 -3.57 4.88
CA VAL A 179 -3.27 -4.70 5.81
C VAL A 179 -3.91 -5.97 5.25
N LEU A 180 -5.13 -5.90 4.73
CA LEU A 180 -5.82 -7.07 4.18
C LEU A 180 -5.17 -7.59 2.91
N VAL A 181 -4.91 -6.74 1.91
CA VAL A 181 -4.35 -7.21 0.65
C VAL A 181 -2.94 -7.76 0.84
N SER A 182 -2.14 -7.13 1.71
CA SER A 182 -0.80 -7.63 2.02
C SER A 182 -0.84 -8.99 2.72
N ALA A 183 -1.72 -9.19 3.70
CA ALA A 183 -1.91 -10.50 4.33
C ALA A 183 -2.28 -11.58 3.30
N GLY A 184 -3.16 -11.25 2.36
CA GLY A 184 -3.55 -12.15 1.27
C GLY A 184 -2.39 -12.53 0.37
N PHE A 185 -1.61 -11.56 -0.09
CA PHE A 185 -0.48 -11.82 -0.97
C PHE A 185 0.71 -12.49 -0.28
N ILE A 186 0.97 -12.17 1.00
CA ILE A 186 1.96 -12.88 1.82
C ILE A 186 1.60 -14.36 1.91
N GLU A 187 0.35 -14.67 2.27
CA GLU A 187 -0.11 -16.05 2.39
C GLU A 187 -0.04 -16.79 1.06
N TRP A 188 -0.50 -16.15 -0.01
CA TRP A 188 -0.45 -16.73 -1.35
C TRP A 188 0.99 -17.04 -1.80
N GLN A 189 1.94 -16.13 -1.62
CA GLN A 189 3.29 -16.29 -2.17
C GLN A 189 4.20 -17.15 -1.30
N LEU A 190 3.96 -17.21 0.01
CA LEU A 190 4.70 -18.11 0.90
C LEU A 190 4.12 -19.53 0.89
N ARG A 191 2.79 -19.69 0.87
CA ARG A 191 2.11 -20.97 1.11
C ARG A 191 1.27 -21.49 -0.06
N GLY A 192 1.07 -20.69 -1.11
CA GLY A 192 0.37 -21.08 -2.34
C GLY A 192 -1.13 -20.76 -2.37
N GLY A 193 -1.74 -20.35 -1.26
CA GLY A 193 -3.19 -20.13 -1.18
C GLY A 193 -4.01 -21.42 -1.33
N GLY A 194 -5.24 -21.31 -1.87
CA GLY A 194 -6.07 -22.45 -2.27
C GLY A 194 -6.83 -23.14 -1.14
N ARG A 195 -6.79 -22.62 0.09
CA ARG A 195 -7.48 -23.20 1.25
C ARG A 195 -8.32 -22.16 1.96
N ARG A 196 -9.49 -22.59 2.42
CA ARG A 196 -10.34 -21.84 3.33
C ARG A 196 -10.31 -22.51 4.70
N THR A 197 -9.95 -21.76 5.73
CA THR A 197 -9.77 -22.32 7.08
C THR A 197 -10.47 -21.46 8.13
N ASN A 198 -10.96 -22.06 9.21
CA ASN A 198 -11.60 -21.28 10.29
C ASN A 198 -10.64 -20.21 10.84
N LEU A 199 -9.37 -20.55 11.04
CA LEU A 199 -8.36 -19.60 11.51
C LEU A 199 -8.13 -18.46 10.49
N GLY A 200 -8.14 -18.77 9.20
CA GLY A 200 -8.05 -17.75 8.15
C GLY A 200 -9.28 -16.85 8.08
N LEU A 201 -10.48 -17.40 8.24
CA LEU A 201 -11.71 -16.62 8.33
C LEU A 201 -11.72 -15.72 9.57
N THR A 202 -11.24 -16.20 10.72
CA THR A 202 -11.06 -15.37 11.92
C THR A 202 -10.07 -14.24 11.66
N GLN A 203 -8.90 -14.53 11.06
CA GLN A 203 -7.93 -13.50 10.67
C GLN A 203 -8.57 -12.45 9.76
N ILE A 204 -9.29 -12.87 8.72
CA ILE A 204 -9.97 -11.97 7.77
C ILE A 204 -10.99 -11.10 8.49
N GLY A 205 -11.84 -11.71 9.32
CA GLY A 205 -12.88 -11.01 10.07
C GLY A 205 -12.29 -9.96 11.01
N LEU A 206 -11.23 -10.29 11.74
CA LEU A 206 -10.55 -9.36 12.65
C LEU A 206 -9.91 -8.18 11.90
N LEU A 207 -9.18 -8.44 10.81
CA LEU A 207 -8.53 -7.39 10.03
C LEU A 207 -9.55 -6.49 9.32
N PHE A 208 -10.61 -7.06 8.75
CA PHE A 208 -11.66 -6.30 8.10
C PHE A 208 -12.47 -5.47 9.10
N ALA A 209 -12.92 -6.09 10.20
CA ALA A 209 -13.64 -5.36 11.24
C ALA A 209 -12.77 -4.27 11.87
N GLY A 210 -11.50 -4.54 12.16
CA GLY A 210 -10.57 -3.55 12.69
C GLY A 210 -10.42 -2.35 11.76
N GLY A 211 -10.08 -2.57 10.48
CA GLY A 211 -9.96 -1.47 9.51
C GLY A 211 -11.27 -0.70 9.29
N PHE A 212 -12.40 -1.42 9.24
CA PHE A 212 -13.72 -0.82 9.04
C PHE A 212 -14.15 0.02 10.25
N ILE A 213 -14.06 -0.52 11.46
CA ILE A 213 -14.39 0.21 12.70
C ILE A 213 -13.50 1.43 12.85
N LEU A 214 -12.19 1.33 12.54
CA LEU A 214 -11.30 2.48 12.62
C LEU A 214 -11.77 3.61 11.69
N ALA A 215 -11.99 3.31 10.40
CA ALA A 215 -12.40 4.31 9.43
C ALA A 215 -13.74 4.96 9.78
N PHE A 216 -14.74 4.16 10.15
CA PHE A 216 -16.07 4.67 10.49
C PHE A 216 -16.13 5.37 11.84
N SER A 217 -15.31 4.97 12.82
CA SER A 217 -15.24 5.67 14.10
C SER A 217 -14.64 7.06 13.95
N VAL A 218 -13.63 7.23 13.08
CA VAL A 218 -13.09 8.55 12.72
C VAL A 218 -14.13 9.36 11.94
N LEU A 219 -14.79 8.74 10.96
CA LEU A 219 -15.82 9.41 10.15
C LEU A 219 -17.01 9.91 10.98
N LEU A 220 -17.47 9.08 11.93
CA LEU A 220 -18.70 9.32 12.68
C LEU A 220 -18.43 9.79 14.12
N ALA A 221 -17.20 10.24 14.42
CA ALA A 221 -16.77 10.54 15.79
C ALA A 221 -17.74 11.48 16.53
N GLN A 222 -18.29 12.48 15.84
CA GLN A 222 -19.24 13.42 16.45
C GLN A 222 -20.63 12.82 16.69
N GLN A 223 -21.04 11.86 15.86
CA GLN A 223 -22.35 11.20 15.96
C GLN A 223 -22.35 10.06 16.98
N LEU A 224 -21.19 9.48 17.28
CA LEU A 224 -21.04 8.33 18.18
C LEU A 224 -21.12 8.69 19.67
N GLY A 225 -21.01 9.98 20.01
CA GLY A 225 -20.86 10.44 21.38
C GLY A 225 -19.42 10.23 21.91
N PRO A 226 -19.03 10.91 23.00
CA PRO A 226 -17.65 10.98 23.45
C PRO A 226 -17.06 9.62 23.85
N GLU A 227 -17.86 8.75 24.47
CA GLU A 227 -17.41 7.43 24.93
C GLU A 227 -17.04 6.52 23.76
N ALA A 228 -17.94 6.35 22.78
CA ALA A 228 -17.70 5.49 21.64
C ALA A 228 -16.64 6.08 20.69
N ALA A 229 -16.61 7.41 20.52
CA ALA A 229 -15.59 8.08 19.71
C ALA A 229 -14.16 7.86 20.25
N GLN A 230 -14.00 7.74 21.58
CA GLN A 230 -12.71 7.42 22.21
C GLN A 230 -12.43 5.91 22.23
N ALA A 231 -13.42 5.07 22.50
CA ALA A 231 -13.22 3.63 22.68
C ALA A 231 -13.02 2.86 21.37
N LEU A 232 -13.80 3.18 20.33
CA LEU A 232 -13.82 2.39 19.08
C LEU A 232 -12.49 2.38 18.33
N PRO A 233 -11.72 3.49 18.20
CA PRO A 233 -10.40 3.43 17.58
C PRO A 233 -9.43 2.50 18.32
N GLY A 234 -9.51 2.43 19.67
CA GLY A 234 -8.74 1.49 20.48
C GLY A 234 -9.13 0.04 20.21
N VAL A 235 -10.43 -0.26 20.20
CA VAL A 235 -10.94 -1.60 19.86
C VAL A 235 -10.51 -2.01 18.44
N ALA A 236 -10.66 -1.11 17.48
CA ALA A 236 -10.29 -1.33 16.08
C ALA A 236 -8.82 -1.74 15.93
N THR A 237 -7.91 -1.01 16.56
CA THR A 237 -6.47 -1.30 16.50
C THR A 237 -6.11 -2.61 17.21
N LEU A 238 -6.81 -2.99 18.30
CA LEU A 238 -6.65 -4.30 18.92
C LEU A 238 -7.07 -5.44 18.00
N LEU A 239 -8.21 -5.32 17.31
CA LEU A 239 -8.66 -6.33 16.33
C LEU A 239 -7.64 -6.47 15.20
N THR A 240 -7.16 -5.36 14.64
CA THR A 240 -6.13 -5.35 13.60
C THR A 240 -4.82 -5.98 14.10
N LEU A 241 -4.41 -5.71 15.34
CA LEU A 241 -3.21 -6.29 15.95
C LEU A 241 -3.33 -7.81 16.10
N ILE A 242 -4.44 -8.31 16.65
CA ILE A 242 -4.68 -9.75 16.81
C ILE A 242 -4.72 -10.43 15.43
N GLY A 243 -5.44 -9.85 14.46
CA GLY A 243 -5.46 -10.35 13.09
C GLY A 243 -4.06 -10.40 12.47
N THR A 244 -3.22 -9.39 12.72
CA THR A 244 -1.83 -9.33 12.24
C THR A 244 -0.94 -10.39 12.90
N ILE A 245 -1.13 -10.65 14.20
CA ILE A 245 -0.46 -11.76 14.89
C ILE A 245 -0.84 -13.09 14.23
N LEU A 246 -2.12 -13.29 13.85
CA LEU A 246 -2.53 -14.50 13.11
C LEU A 246 -1.84 -14.61 11.74
N VAL A 247 -1.63 -13.50 11.02
CA VAL A 247 -0.83 -13.49 9.77
C VAL A 247 0.58 -14.02 10.06
N ALA A 248 1.23 -13.51 11.10
CA ALA A 248 2.58 -13.91 11.48
C ALA A 248 2.64 -15.39 11.90
N VAL A 249 1.69 -15.87 12.71
CA VAL A 249 1.63 -17.26 13.16
C VAL A 249 1.41 -18.21 11.97
N ARG A 250 0.45 -17.91 11.09
CA ARG A 250 0.10 -18.77 9.96
C ARG A 250 1.18 -18.83 8.89
N ASN A 251 1.97 -17.77 8.73
CA ASN A 251 3.00 -17.66 7.70
C ASN A 251 4.44 -17.79 8.23
N GLY A 252 4.63 -17.75 9.55
CA GLY A 252 5.95 -17.67 10.18
C GLY A 252 6.87 -18.83 9.85
N ARG A 253 6.37 -20.08 9.89
CA ARG A 253 7.17 -21.25 9.48
C ARG A 253 7.63 -21.16 8.02
N ALA A 254 6.75 -20.75 7.12
CA ALA A 254 7.08 -20.61 5.71
C ALA A 254 8.07 -19.45 5.47
N ALA A 255 7.93 -18.34 6.21
CA ALA A 255 8.84 -17.21 6.16
C ALA A 255 10.24 -17.55 6.71
N MET A 256 10.32 -18.28 7.82
CA MET A 256 11.58 -18.73 8.42
C MET A 256 12.36 -19.71 7.53
N ALA A 257 11.66 -20.44 6.65
CA ALA A 257 12.29 -21.34 5.69
C ALA A 257 12.85 -20.63 4.43
N VAL A 258 12.60 -19.33 4.28
CA VAL A 258 13.10 -18.56 3.14
C VAL A 258 14.59 -18.27 3.28
N SER A 259 15.34 -18.45 2.19
CA SER A 259 16.74 -18.00 2.13
C SER A 259 16.83 -16.47 2.15
N TRP A 260 17.64 -15.94 3.06
CA TRP A 260 17.91 -14.51 3.16
C TRP A 260 19.03 -14.04 2.22
N THR A 261 19.88 -14.97 1.76
CA THR A 261 21.03 -14.66 0.90
C THR A 261 20.66 -14.51 -0.56
N ALA A 262 19.58 -15.16 -1.02
CA ALA A 262 19.14 -15.10 -2.40
C ALA A 262 17.66 -15.42 -2.58
N GLY A 263 17.11 -15.03 -3.73
CA GLY A 263 15.78 -15.41 -4.18
C GLY A 263 14.69 -14.38 -3.87
N PRO A 264 13.54 -14.48 -4.53
CA PRO A 264 12.51 -13.45 -4.49
C PRO A 264 11.69 -13.47 -3.20
N LYS A 265 11.52 -14.64 -2.58
CA LYS A 265 10.65 -14.82 -1.41
C LYS A 265 11.12 -14.08 -0.16
N ARG A 266 12.39 -13.66 -0.08
CA ARG A 266 12.89 -12.88 1.07
C ARG A 266 12.20 -11.52 1.21
N HIS A 267 11.81 -10.92 0.09
CA HIS A 267 10.99 -9.71 0.08
C HIS A 267 9.60 -9.98 0.67
N ILE A 268 9.04 -11.17 0.49
CA ILE A 268 7.74 -11.54 1.06
C ILE A 268 7.88 -11.90 2.54
N ALA A 269 8.94 -12.59 2.91
CA ALA A 269 9.23 -12.92 4.30
C ALA A 269 9.48 -11.67 5.16
N ILE A 270 10.29 -10.71 4.67
CA ILE A 270 10.56 -9.45 5.41
C ILE A 270 9.34 -8.55 5.51
N ALA A 271 8.35 -8.69 4.62
CA ALA A 271 7.12 -7.92 4.69
C ALA A 271 6.30 -8.24 5.98
N ILE A 272 6.44 -9.43 6.57
CA ILE A 272 5.75 -9.79 7.81
C ILE A 272 6.16 -8.92 9.01
N PRO A 273 7.47 -8.80 9.36
CA PRO A 273 7.86 -7.89 10.45
C PRO A 273 7.53 -6.43 10.15
N TRP A 274 7.55 -6.00 8.88
CA TRP A 274 7.10 -4.65 8.51
C TRP A 274 5.61 -4.44 8.71
N LEU A 275 4.76 -5.43 8.40
CA LEU A 275 3.33 -5.40 8.70
C LEU A 275 3.09 -5.27 10.20
N ILE A 276 3.80 -6.06 11.02
CA ILE A 276 3.72 -5.99 12.48
C ILE A 276 4.13 -4.59 12.96
N ALA A 277 5.28 -4.09 12.52
CA ALA A 277 5.78 -2.77 12.90
C ALA A 277 4.78 -1.67 12.54
N ALA A 278 4.24 -1.68 11.31
CA ALA A 278 3.25 -0.70 10.87
C ALA A 278 1.98 -0.75 11.74
N VAL A 279 1.43 -1.93 12.03
CA VAL A 279 0.23 -2.06 12.87
C VAL A 279 0.50 -1.64 14.32
N VAL A 280 1.70 -1.90 14.85
CA VAL A 280 2.12 -1.41 16.17
C VAL A 280 2.23 0.12 16.18
N PHE A 281 2.84 0.72 15.16
CA PHE A 281 2.89 2.18 15.03
C PHE A 281 1.50 2.78 14.88
N GLN A 282 0.59 2.12 14.16
CA GLN A 282 -0.80 2.53 14.04
C GLN A 282 -1.50 2.51 15.40
N PHE A 283 -1.31 1.44 16.18
CA PHE A 283 -1.84 1.35 17.53
C PHE A 283 -1.40 2.53 18.39
N PHE A 284 -0.09 2.81 18.45
CA PHE A 284 0.44 3.95 19.23
C PHE A 284 -0.03 5.30 18.70
N LEU A 285 -0.11 5.48 17.38
CA LEU A 285 -0.58 6.72 16.77
C LEU A 285 -2.04 6.99 17.14
N VAL A 286 -2.90 5.97 17.07
CA VAL A 286 -4.30 6.07 17.50
C VAL A 286 -4.40 6.42 18.98
N GLN A 287 -3.56 5.82 19.85
CA GLN A 287 -3.53 6.20 21.26
C GLN A 287 -3.12 7.68 21.45
N GLN A 288 -2.17 8.20 20.66
CA GLN A 288 -1.81 9.62 20.68
C GLN A 288 -2.97 10.51 20.25
N PHE A 289 -3.73 10.15 19.21
CA PHE A 289 -4.92 10.90 18.79
C PHE A 289 -6.02 10.91 19.86
N ILE A 290 -6.26 9.78 20.54
CA ILE A 290 -7.21 9.71 21.65
C ILE A 290 -6.74 10.62 22.80
N ALA A 291 -5.47 10.49 23.20
CA ALA A 291 -4.88 11.28 24.29
C ALA A 291 -4.77 12.79 23.97
N ALA A 292 -4.66 13.13 22.68
CA ALA A 292 -4.59 14.51 22.21
C ALA A 292 -5.89 15.29 22.44
N GLN A 293 -7.05 14.60 22.50
CA GLN A 293 -8.36 15.22 22.70
C GLN A 293 -8.63 16.40 21.73
N GLY A 294 -8.22 16.25 20.47
CA GLY A 294 -8.37 17.28 19.42
C GLY A 294 -7.16 18.21 19.25
N ASP A 295 -6.19 18.19 20.16
CA ASP A 295 -4.95 18.94 20.02
C ASP A 295 -3.90 18.18 19.20
N VAL A 296 -3.96 18.36 17.87
CA VAL A 296 -3.07 17.67 16.92
C VAL A 296 -1.59 17.98 17.12
N THR A 297 -1.23 19.04 17.86
CA THR A 297 0.17 19.36 18.15
C THR A 297 0.83 18.35 19.09
N LYS A 298 0.02 17.56 19.81
CA LYS A 298 0.47 16.46 20.67
C LYS A 298 0.74 15.16 19.92
N VAL A 299 0.39 15.11 18.64
CA VAL A 299 0.57 13.91 17.81
C VAL A 299 1.92 13.97 17.12
N SER A 300 2.72 12.91 17.27
CA SER A 300 4.06 12.84 16.70
C SER A 300 4.02 12.69 15.18
N VAL A 301 4.47 13.74 14.47
CA VAL A 301 4.69 13.70 13.01
C VAL A 301 5.73 12.64 12.65
N GLY A 302 6.74 12.42 13.50
CA GLY A 302 7.74 11.36 13.29
C GLY A 302 7.12 9.96 13.32
N LEU A 303 6.19 9.71 14.25
CA LEU A 303 5.44 8.45 14.31
C LEU A 303 4.54 8.27 13.09
N LEU A 304 3.84 9.33 12.66
CA LEU A 304 3.02 9.31 11.45
C LEU A 304 3.86 8.96 10.22
N HIS A 305 5.00 9.61 10.00
CA HIS A 305 5.89 9.30 8.89
C HIS A 305 6.50 7.90 8.98
N SER A 306 6.77 7.42 10.20
CA SER A 306 7.27 6.05 10.44
C SER A 306 6.24 4.99 10.08
N LEU A 307 4.98 5.22 10.47
CA LEU A 307 3.85 4.39 10.11
C LEU A 307 3.71 4.28 8.59
N ASP A 308 3.66 5.43 7.92
CA ASP A 308 3.50 5.50 6.47
C ASP A 308 4.60 4.73 5.75
N HIS A 309 5.88 4.98 6.08
CA HIS A 309 6.98 4.31 5.39
C HIS A 309 7.08 2.81 5.72
N SER A 310 6.60 2.39 6.89
CA SER A 310 6.48 0.97 7.23
C SER A 310 5.42 0.28 6.36
N TYR A 311 4.26 0.90 6.14
CA TYR A 311 3.23 0.36 5.24
C TYR A 311 3.63 0.43 3.76
N PHE A 312 4.06 1.60 3.28
CA PHE A 312 4.26 1.83 1.85
C PHE A 312 5.57 1.22 1.35
N VAL A 313 6.66 1.38 2.10
CA VAL A 313 7.99 0.91 1.67
C VAL A 313 8.30 -0.45 2.28
N GLY A 314 8.29 -0.54 3.61
CA GLY A 314 8.65 -1.75 4.34
C GLY A 314 7.78 -2.95 3.95
N LEU A 315 6.46 -2.77 3.90
CA LEU A 315 5.49 -3.80 3.58
C LEU A 315 5.22 -3.89 2.06
N MET A 316 4.56 -2.89 1.48
CA MET A 316 4.00 -3.01 0.13
C MET A 316 5.07 -3.01 -0.95
N THR A 317 6.09 -2.16 -0.86
CA THR A 317 7.16 -2.13 -1.88
C THR A 317 7.98 -3.42 -1.87
N ASN A 318 8.34 -3.94 -0.69
CA ASN A 318 8.95 -5.28 -0.60
C ASN A 318 8.05 -6.34 -1.24
N MET A 319 6.79 -6.42 -0.84
CA MET A 319 5.85 -7.40 -1.37
C MET A 319 5.74 -7.34 -2.90
N LEU A 320 5.62 -6.14 -3.48
CA LEU A 320 5.54 -5.94 -4.92
C LEU A 320 6.85 -6.26 -5.65
N PHE A 321 8.00 -5.90 -5.07
CA PHE A 321 9.31 -6.26 -5.61
C PHE A 321 9.50 -7.79 -5.62
N GLY A 322 9.20 -8.46 -4.52
CA GLY A 322 9.21 -9.93 -4.44
C GLY A 322 8.26 -10.57 -5.46
N SER A 323 7.07 -9.99 -5.63
CA SER A 323 6.08 -10.44 -6.60
C SER A 323 6.57 -10.33 -8.05
N ILE A 324 7.22 -9.20 -8.40
CA ILE A 324 7.79 -9.00 -9.73
C ILE A 324 8.91 -10.00 -9.98
N LEU A 325 9.78 -10.25 -9.01
CA LEU A 325 10.84 -11.25 -9.15
C LEU A 325 10.27 -12.66 -9.31
N LEU A 326 9.25 -13.03 -8.53
CA LEU A 326 8.50 -14.29 -8.72
C LEU A 326 7.87 -14.39 -10.11
N PHE A 327 7.35 -13.28 -10.63
CA PHE A 327 6.78 -13.20 -11.98
C PHE A 327 7.84 -13.37 -13.09
N LEU A 328 9.05 -12.82 -12.88
CA LEU A 328 10.15 -12.88 -13.85
C LEU A 328 10.78 -14.29 -13.97
N GLY A 329 10.79 -15.07 -12.89
CA GLY A 329 11.33 -16.45 -12.89
C GLY A 329 12.78 -16.50 -13.39
N ALA A 330 13.05 -17.32 -14.41
CA ALA A 330 14.39 -17.48 -15.00
C ALA A 330 15.03 -16.15 -15.51
N ARG A 331 14.21 -15.12 -15.78
CA ARG A 331 14.69 -13.80 -16.26
C ARG A 331 15.32 -12.94 -15.17
N MET A 332 15.37 -13.41 -13.93
CA MET A 332 16.13 -12.78 -12.84
C MET A 332 17.65 -12.75 -13.10
N ALA A 333 18.17 -13.54 -14.05
CA ALA A 333 19.60 -13.65 -14.30
C ALA A 333 20.30 -12.36 -14.79
N GLN A 334 19.55 -11.34 -15.24
CA GLN A 334 20.11 -10.05 -15.66
C GLN A 334 20.39 -9.16 -14.43
N TRP A 335 21.65 -8.78 -14.18
CA TRP A 335 22.07 -8.00 -12.99
C TRP A 335 21.72 -8.67 -11.65
N PRO A 336 22.17 -9.90 -11.39
CA PRO A 336 21.81 -10.64 -10.18
C PRO A 336 22.33 -9.97 -8.90
N TRP A 337 23.41 -9.19 -9.00
CA TRP A 337 23.94 -8.40 -7.88
C TRP A 337 22.94 -7.34 -7.39
N ALA A 338 22.14 -6.76 -8.31
CA ALA A 338 21.20 -5.71 -7.99
C ALA A 338 20.14 -6.20 -7.01
N ASP A 339 19.72 -7.47 -7.10
CA ASP A 339 18.70 -8.04 -6.20
C ASP A 339 19.11 -7.96 -4.73
N ASN A 340 20.41 -8.13 -4.42
CA ASN A 340 20.93 -8.01 -3.06
C ASN A 340 20.99 -6.56 -2.60
N VAL A 341 21.48 -5.66 -3.46
CA VAL A 341 21.56 -4.23 -3.16
C VAL A 341 20.17 -3.64 -2.94
N ILE A 342 19.21 -3.97 -3.82
CA ILE A 342 17.81 -3.54 -3.71
C ILE A 342 17.21 -4.08 -2.41
N PHE A 343 17.34 -5.38 -2.13
CA PHE A 343 16.74 -5.97 -0.93
C PHE A 343 17.30 -5.36 0.35
N TRP A 344 18.63 -5.35 0.52
CA TRP A 344 19.24 -4.85 1.75
C TRP A 344 19.16 -3.34 1.86
N GLY A 345 19.45 -2.61 0.78
CA GLY A 345 19.39 -1.14 0.80
C GLY A 345 17.98 -0.61 1.04
N LEU A 346 16.94 -1.27 0.51
CA LEU A 346 15.55 -0.91 0.80
C LEU A 346 15.22 -1.14 2.29
N ASN A 347 15.55 -2.31 2.83
CA ASN A 347 15.15 -2.70 4.19
C ASN A 347 15.99 -2.02 5.29
N VAL A 348 17.31 -1.98 5.13
CA VAL A 348 18.21 -1.27 6.06
C VAL A 348 17.96 0.23 6.00
N GLY A 349 17.79 0.78 4.79
CA GLY A 349 17.45 2.19 4.60
C GLY A 349 16.10 2.55 5.24
N ALA A 350 15.05 1.76 5.01
CA ALA A 350 13.75 1.97 5.63
C ALA A 350 13.80 1.83 7.16
N ALA A 351 14.51 0.84 7.69
CA ALA A 351 14.66 0.64 9.13
C ALA A 351 15.40 1.81 9.79
N ALA A 352 16.50 2.27 9.19
CA ALA A 352 17.24 3.43 9.68
C ALA A 352 16.40 4.72 9.60
N PHE A 353 15.65 4.91 8.52
CA PHE A 353 14.74 6.04 8.35
C PHE A 353 13.64 6.06 9.42
N VAL A 354 12.96 4.93 9.64
CA VAL A 354 11.95 4.77 10.70
C VAL A 354 12.55 5.00 12.08
N ALA A 355 13.73 4.42 12.38
CA ALA A 355 14.38 4.61 13.67
C ALA A 355 14.70 6.09 13.94
N VAL A 356 15.24 6.81 12.94
CA VAL A 356 15.50 8.25 13.05
C VAL A 356 14.20 9.03 13.29
N LEU A 357 13.13 8.73 12.57
CA LEU A 357 11.85 9.41 12.74
C LEU A 357 11.23 9.20 14.13
N LEU A 358 11.38 8.00 14.70
CA LEU A 358 10.88 7.69 16.05
C LEU A 358 11.71 8.33 17.16
N ILE A 359 13.02 8.46 16.96
CA ILE A 359 13.96 8.96 18.00
C ILE A 359 14.12 10.48 17.92
N VAL A 360 14.28 11.02 16.71
CA VAL A 360 14.63 12.43 16.47
C VAL A 360 13.43 13.25 16.00
N GLY A 361 12.44 12.61 15.38
CA GLY A 361 11.27 13.28 14.80
C GLY A 361 11.42 13.58 13.31
N SER A 362 10.52 14.42 12.80
CA SER A 362 10.48 14.77 11.37
C SER A 362 11.54 15.81 11.00
N GLY A 363 12.18 15.62 9.84
CA GLY A 363 13.07 16.60 9.22
C GLY A 363 12.35 17.67 8.38
N GLU A 364 11.01 17.66 8.36
CA GLU A 364 10.21 18.60 7.58
C GLU A 364 10.48 20.06 7.99
N GLY A 365 10.68 20.92 6.99
CA GLY A 365 10.99 22.34 7.20
C GLY A 365 12.41 22.63 7.71
N LYS A 366 13.27 21.62 7.85
CA LYS A 366 14.69 21.80 8.17
C LYS A 366 15.49 22.20 6.94
N ALA A 367 16.67 22.77 7.15
CA ALA A 367 17.59 23.11 6.07
C ALA A 367 18.20 21.84 5.42
N ALA A 368 18.72 22.02 4.21
CA ALA A 368 19.32 20.94 3.42
C ALA A 368 20.38 20.19 4.23
N PHE A 369 20.25 18.87 4.31
CA PHE A 369 21.19 17.97 5.00
C PHE A 369 21.47 18.30 6.49
N THR A 370 20.59 19.03 7.19
CA THR A 370 20.78 19.32 8.62
C THR A 370 20.07 18.34 9.55
N HIS A 371 19.17 17.51 9.02
CA HIS A 371 18.43 16.51 9.80
C HIS A 371 18.92 15.09 9.46
N PRO A 372 19.04 14.16 10.43
CA PRO A 372 19.56 12.81 10.17
C PRO A 372 18.79 12.03 9.08
N VAL A 373 17.50 12.33 8.90
CA VAL A 373 16.66 11.79 7.80
C VAL A 373 17.31 11.98 6.42
N ALA A 374 17.99 13.12 6.19
CA ALA A 374 18.62 13.44 4.93
C ALA A 374 19.75 12.47 4.53
N PHE A 375 20.27 11.68 5.47
CA PHE A 375 21.36 10.72 5.24
C PHE A 375 20.87 9.27 5.15
N VAL A 376 19.76 8.94 5.83
CA VAL A 376 19.20 7.58 5.83
C VAL A 376 18.17 7.37 4.72
N ALA A 377 17.39 8.40 4.37
CA ALA A 377 16.41 8.31 3.27
C ALA A 377 17.04 8.03 1.90
N PRO A 378 18.22 8.59 1.54
CA PRO A 378 18.89 8.25 0.29
C PRO A 378 19.19 6.78 0.10
N ILE A 379 19.54 6.05 1.17
CA ILE A 379 19.82 4.61 1.10
C ILE A 379 18.58 3.86 0.57
N MET A 380 17.43 4.13 1.17
CA MET A 380 16.14 3.56 0.78
C MET A 380 15.72 4.02 -0.62
N GLY A 381 15.75 5.33 -0.89
CA GLY A 381 15.26 5.92 -2.15
C GLY A 381 16.09 5.52 -3.36
N LEU A 382 17.42 5.52 -3.25
CA LEU A 382 18.31 5.06 -4.32
C LEU A 382 18.17 3.55 -4.58
N SER A 383 17.96 2.76 -3.52
CA SER A 383 17.68 1.32 -3.66
C SER A 383 16.34 1.06 -4.36
N ALA A 384 15.32 1.87 -4.05
CA ALA A 384 14.04 1.83 -4.75
C ALA A 384 14.20 2.18 -6.23
N LEU A 385 14.94 3.25 -6.58
CA LEU A 385 15.23 3.64 -7.96
C LEU A 385 16.03 2.57 -8.72
N LEU A 386 17.02 1.94 -8.08
CA LEU A 386 17.73 0.80 -8.65
C LEU A 386 16.77 -0.37 -8.92
N GLY A 387 15.83 -0.62 -8.00
CA GLY A 387 14.74 -1.58 -8.17
C GLY A 387 13.87 -1.27 -9.38
N VAL A 388 13.45 -0.01 -9.52
CA VAL A 388 12.69 0.46 -10.68
C VAL A 388 13.44 0.18 -11.99
N ALA A 389 14.68 0.64 -12.10
CA ALA A 389 15.48 0.47 -13.32
C ALA A 389 15.68 -1.01 -13.66
N THR A 390 16.08 -1.81 -12.67
CA THR A 390 16.35 -3.25 -12.83
C THR A 390 15.10 -4.00 -13.26
N PHE A 391 13.97 -3.76 -12.60
CA PHE A 391 12.74 -4.51 -12.85
C PHE A 391 12.05 -4.07 -14.13
N LEU A 392 12.06 -2.78 -14.48
CA LEU A 392 11.56 -2.31 -15.77
C LEU A 392 12.34 -2.93 -16.92
N MET A 393 13.67 -2.94 -16.86
CA MET A 393 14.53 -3.57 -17.87
C MET A 393 14.17 -5.05 -18.05
N ARG A 394 14.10 -5.82 -16.96
CA ARG A 394 13.77 -7.26 -17.00
C ARG A 394 12.35 -7.52 -17.51
N LEU A 395 11.38 -6.68 -17.16
CA LEU A 395 9.99 -6.79 -17.63
C LEU A 395 9.88 -6.38 -19.11
N GLN A 396 10.68 -5.43 -19.61
CA GLN A 396 10.71 -5.05 -21.02
C GLN A 396 11.34 -6.14 -21.90
N GLY A 397 12.43 -6.77 -21.44
CA GLY A 397 13.05 -7.93 -22.09
C GLY A 397 12.17 -9.19 -22.10
N ALA A 398 11.00 -9.17 -21.47
CA ALA A 398 10.16 -10.34 -21.24
C ALA A 398 9.26 -10.76 -22.44
N GLN A 399 9.59 -10.46 -23.70
CA GLN A 399 8.80 -10.94 -24.85
C GLN A 399 9.04 -12.43 -25.18
N ALA A 400 7.94 -13.12 -25.54
CA ALA A 400 7.74 -14.52 -25.93
C ALA A 400 8.01 -15.62 -24.86
N THR A 401 7.11 -16.61 -24.82
CA THR A 401 7.16 -17.91 -24.10
C THR A 401 7.29 -17.91 -22.56
N ALA A 402 6.18 -17.65 -21.86
CA ALA A 402 5.98 -18.21 -20.52
C ALA A 402 5.37 -19.63 -20.64
N PRO A 403 5.94 -20.68 -20.02
CA PRO A 403 5.36 -22.03 -20.05
C PRO A 403 3.93 -22.05 -19.50
N ALA A 404 3.09 -22.92 -20.04
CA ALA A 404 1.77 -23.19 -19.47
C ALA A 404 1.94 -23.97 -18.15
N VAL A 405 1.26 -23.54 -17.09
CA VAL A 405 1.10 -24.38 -15.90
C VAL A 405 0.05 -25.41 -16.26
N ALA A 406 0.41 -26.70 -16.22
CA ALA A 406 -0.50 -27.79 -16.49
C ALA A 406 -1.66 -27.78 -15.48
N HIS A 407 -2.88 -27.95 -15.99
CA HIS A 407 -4.04 -28.24 -15.16
C HIS A 407 -3.82 -29.61 -14.50
N ALA A 408 -3.89 -29.66 -13.16
CA ALA A 408 -4.14 -30.93 -12.48
C ALA A 408 -5.53 -31.42 -12.91
N ARG A 409 -5.58 -32.65 -13.43
CA ARG A 409 -6.83 -33.37 -13.69
C ARG A 409 -7.47 -33.79 -12.38
#